data_AF-A0A6A6Q9Q4-F1
#
_entry.id   AF-A0A6A6Q9Q4-F1
#
_cell.length_a   1.000
_cell.length_b   1.000
_cell.length_c   1.000
_cell.angle_alpha   90.00
_cell.angle_beta   90.00
_cell.angle_gamma   90.00
#
_symmetry.space_group_name_H-M   'P 1'
#
loop_
_entity.id
_entity.type
_entity.pdbx_description
1 polymer ?
#
loop_
_entity_poly.entity_id
_entity_poly.type
_entity_poly.pdbx_seq_one_letter_code
_entity_poly.pdbx_strand_id
1 'polypeptide(L)'
;MAAAKIPLEILRNILEQAVLVRDLKRSLRLRLVSKLWKSEVEEAVCVTGVVHLGLGLTVPSRLRSICSKAKDPQFCETYSSAEQSAASSKMRWTVEQLCLKRGLSNDEKTRRTVMADLFMCCNFDDRYDVAPRFEGCNNLLAAAAHMGFLDVVKAVVDEIRRMGTHRPGEHEPHVLEEGSNFGSPYRVAARKGHYDIVDYLLRNGLSFAYDRLSYNHEEAMLDILEEAARSCDSRMLQCALEALAPLYQSVSVPDYGPIASLDSEIASTGMTGKDVYVQLWDLNGPVRADNPAFNDAGRRRSPPVLFEGVKETISITQRLLGGEETNRLATATLVEKMEMYLKHACRWGTPDLVRLLLANHVRPTDDDLENALLRGQVVMSSLLIDHGATLHDFVPTWIYSSNIGSTTRVQVPSPVIGAVLLEHNGMLRLLHGIVPVANFKRPEVSGLALKLAAENGLESMVEWLLKEGVPLHGSSCGLGPGLETFQADEDMLCFLARATGKPVAELKEYQECWHC
;
A
#
# COMPACT_ATOMS: atom_id res chain seq x y z
N MET A 1 10.93 -45.89 -0.68
CA MET A 1 9.63 -45.45 -1.24
C MET A 1 8.41 -46.21 -0.66
N ALA A 2 8.50 -46.86 0.51
CA ALA A 2 7.35 -47.53 1.14
C ALA A 2 6.57 -46.65 2.15
N ALA A 3 7.15 -45.53 2.61
CA ALA A 3 6.54 -44.66 3.62
C ALA A 3 5.42 -43.74 3.11
N ALA A 4 5.23 -43.63 1.78
CA ALA A 4 4.25 -42.72 1.18
C ALA A 4 2.79 -43.25 1.20
N LYS A 5 2.54 -44.42 1.82
CA LYS A 5 1.20 -45.04 1.89
C LYS A 5 0.62 -45.09 3.31
N ILE A 6 1.28 -44.50 4.31
CA ILE A 6 0.77 -44.50 5.68
C ILE A 6 -0.15 -43.27 5.84
N PRO A 7 -1.42 -43.44 6.25
CA PRO A 7 -2.30 -42.33 6.59
C PRO A 7 -1.66 -41.43 7.67
N LEU A 8 -1.80 -40.10 7.50
CA LEU A 8 -1.12 -39.11 8.32
C LEU A 8 -1.44 -39.24 9.81
N GLU A 9 -2.65 -39.69 10.14
CA GLU A 9 -3.15 -39.91 11.49
C GLU A 9 -2.37 -41.05 12.18
N ILE A 10 -2.12 -42.14 11.47
CA ILE A 10 -1.33 -43.27 11.98
C ILE A 10 0.12 -42.84 12.18
N LEU A 11 0.67 -42.06 11.25
CA LEU A 11 2.02 -41.53 11.37
C LEU A 11 2.17 -40.61 12.59
N ARG A 12 1.22 -39.70 12.82
CA ARG A 12 1.19 -38.81 13.99
C ARG A 12 1.18 -39.60 15.31
N ASN A 13 0.31 -40.60 15.42
CA ASN A 13 0.26 -41.47 16.61
C ASN A 13 1.57 -42.24 16.84
N ILE A 14 2.21 -42.73 15.77
CA ILE A 14 3.52 -43.39 15.87
C ILE A 14 4.60 -42.41 16.36
N LEU A 15 4.58 -41.16 15.87
CA LEU A 15 5.53 -40.13 16.28
C LEU A 15 5.31 -39.68 17.73
N GLU A 16 4.06 -39.54 18.18
CA GLU A 16 3.72 -39.24 19.58
C GLU A 16 4.21 -40.34 20.53
N GLN A 17 3.95 -41.61 20.22
CA GLN A 17 4.44 -42.73 21.03
C GLN A 17 5.97 -42.84 21.00
N ALA A 18 6.59 -42.58 19.85
CA ALA A 18 8.05 -42.53 19.75
C ALA A 18 8.66 -41.41 20.61
N VAL A 19 7.97 -40.26 20.72
CA VAL A 19 8.39 -39.14 21.57
C VAL A 19 8.28 -39.48 23.05
N LEU A 20 7.18 -40.11 23.47
CA LEU A 20 6.95 -40.53 24.86
C LEU A 20 7.97 -41.57 25.33
N VAL A 21 8.36 -42.51 24.47
CA VAL A 21 9.25 -43.62 24.83
C VAL A 21 10.74 -43.25 24.80
N ARG A 22 11.13 -42.25 23.99
CA ARG A 22 12.57 -41.97 23.70
C ARG A 22 13.12 -40.71 24.35
N ASP A 23 12.31 -39.97 25.10
CA ASP A 23 12.61 -38.65 25.68
C ASP A 23 12.90 -37.56 24.63
N LEU A 24 12.80 -36.29 25.05
CA LEU A 24 12.88 -35.11 24.18
C LEU A 24 14.17 -35.06 23.34
N LYS A 25 15.31 -35.39 23.96
CA LYS A 25 16.63 -35.26 23.31
C LYS A 25 16.83 -36.25 22.15
N ARG A 26 16.30 -37.47 22.23
CA ARG A 26 16.41 -38.44 21.12
C ARG A 26 15.31 -38.26 20.09
N SER A 27 14.15 -37.76 20.50
CA SER A 27 13.01 -37.51 19.61
C SER A 27 13.26 -36.34 18.66
N LEU A 28 13.97 -35.30 19.12
CA LEU A 28 14.42 -34.20 18.27
C LEU A 28 15.47 -34.62 17.22
N ARG A 29 16.12 -35.78 17.37
CA ARG A 29 17.02 -36.31 16.34
C ARG A 29 16.25 -36.87 15.14
N LEU A 30 15.01 -37.33 15.32
CA LEU A 30 14.16 -37.77 14.20
C LEU A 30 13.89 -36.64 13.19
N ARG A 31 13.77 -35.41 13.70
CA ARG A 31 13.65 -34.18 12.90
C ARG A 31 14.91 -33.85 12.07
N LEU A 32 16.10 -34.24 12.55
CA LEU A 32 17.36 -34.01 11.84
C LEU A 32 17.63 -35.06 10.76
N VAL A 33 17.07 -36.26 10.92
CA VAL A 33 17.28 -37.38 10.00
C VAL A 33 16.33 -37.31 8.78
N SER A 34 15.17 -36.67 8.91
CA SER A 34 14.27 -36.42 7.78
C SER A 34 13.57 -35.06 7.90
N LYS A 35 13.94 -34.12 7.02
CA LYS A 35 13.30 -32.78 6.93
C LYS A 35 11.82 -32.86 6.55
N LEU A 36 11.40 -33.97 5.93
CA LEU A 36 10.04 -34.20 5.44
C LEU A 36 9.00 -34.28 6.56
N TRP A 37 9.39 -34.71 7.77
CA TRP A 37 8.45 -34.96 8.88
C TRP A 37 8.65 -33.96 10.03
N LYS A 38 9.21 -32.80 9.73
CA LYS A 38 9.60 -31.81 10.73
C LYS A 38 8.38 -31.28 11.47
N SER A 39 7.30 -30.95 10.77
CA SER A 39 6.06 -30.43 11.35
C SER A 39 5.40 -31.45 12.27
N GLU A 40 5.36 -32.71 11.87
CA GLU A 40 4.66 -33.79 12.59
C GLU A 40 5.43 -34.20 13.85
N VAL A 41 6.76 -34.15 13.82
CA VAL A 41 7.60 -34.35 15.02
C VAL A 41 7.48 -33.17 15.99
N GLU A 42 7.40 -31.93 15.49
CA GLU A 42 7.18 -30.75 16.34
C GLU A 42 5.80 -30.78 17.01
N GLU A 43 4.77 -31.18 16.27
CA GLU A 43 3.41 -31.35 16.77
C GLU A 43 3.35 -32.47 17.83
N ALA A 44 3.93 -33.65 17.55
CA ALA A 44 3.98 -34.77 18.49
C ALA A 44 4.71 -34.42 19.80
N VAL A 45 5.78 -33.62 19.75
CA VAL A 45 6.49 -33.13 20.96
C VAL A 45 5.64 -32.12 21.75
N CYS A 46 4.81 -31.32 21.08
CA CYS A 46 3.92 -30.38 21.74
C CYS A 46 2.74 -31.09 22.41
N VAL A 47 2.11 -32.04 21.71
CA VAL A 47 0.95 -32.80 22.20
C VAL A 47 1.33 -33.69 23.39
N THR A 48 2.48 -34.35 23.34
CA THR A 48 2.89 -35.31 24.39
C THR A 48 3.35 -34.65 25.68
N GLY A 49 3.55 -33.32 25.71
CA GLY A 49 3.86 -32.57 26.93
C GLY A 49 5.20 -32.94 27.59
N VAL A 50 6.07 -33.70 26.90
CA VAL A 50 7.38 -34.16 27.41
C VAL A 50 8.33 -33.00 27.74
N VAL A 51 8.03 -31.79 27.25
CA VAL A 51 8.74 -30.54 27.57
C VAL A 51 8.38 -29.99 28.96
N HIS A 52 7.31 -30.48 29.61
CA HIS A 52 6.75 -29.91 30.84
C HIS A 52 7.09 -30.64 32.15
N LEU A 53 7.82 -31.76 32.13
CA LEU A 53 8.18 -32.48 33.36
C LEU A 53 9.49 -31.97 33.96
N GLY A 54 9.45 -30.78 34.56
CA GLY A 54 10.54 -30.27 35.39
C GLY A 54 10.43 -28.77 35.68
N LEU A 55 9.94 -28.45 36.88
CA LEU A 55 9.93 -27.14 37.56
C LEU A 55 8.72 -26.24 37.27
N GLY A 56 8.02 -25.91 38.36
CA GLY A 56 6.76 -25.18 38.40
C GLY A 56 6.78 -23.80 37.74
N LEU A 57 5.62 -23.50 37.14
CA LEU A 57 5.10 -22.21 36.70
C LEU A 57 6.14 -21.17 36.23
N THR A 58 6.34 -21.13 34.91
CA THR A 58 6.80 -19.91 34.22
C THR A 58 6.04 -19.70 32.91
N VAL A 59 5.82 -18.42 32.57
CA VAL A 59 5.20 -17.94 31.32
C VAL A 59 5.81 -18.67 30.10
N PRO A 60 4.99 -19.12 29.11
CA PRO A 60 5.45 -19.86 27.94
C PRO A 60 6.69 -19.22 27.28
N SER A 61 7.74 -20.01 27.05
CA SER A 61 8.99 -19.56 26.40
C SER A 61 8.76 -18.97 25.00
N ARG A 62 7.65 -19.31 24.34
CA ARG A 62 7.18 -18.67 23.10
C ARG A 62 6.73 -17.22 23.29
N LEU A 63 6.01 -16.90 24.37
CA LEU A 63 5.65 -15.51 24.71
C LEU A 63 6.92 -14.73 25.08
N ARG A 64 7.85 -15.35 25.81
CA ARG A 64 9.13 -14.72 26.14
C ARG A 64 9.98 -14.44 24.90
N SER A 65 9.99 -15.34 23.91
CA SER A 65 10.66 -15.15 22.62
C SER A 65 9.97 -14.13 21.71
N ILE A 66 8.63 -14.00 21.79
CA ILE A 66 7.88 -12.98 21.04
C ILE A 66 8.16 -11.61 21.69
N CYS A 67 8.04 -11.51 23.01
CA CYS A 67 8.35 -10.30 23.78
C CYS A 67 9.83 -9.90 23.78
N SER A 68 10.78 -10.84 23.59
CA SER A 68 12.22 -10.52 23.51
C SER A 68 12.67 -10.10 22.11
N LYS A 69 11.99 -10.58 21.05
CA LYS A 69 12.23 -10.15 19.67
C LYS A 69 11.51 -8.83 19.34
N ALA A 70 10.42 -8.55 20.04
CA ALA A 70 9.66 -7.30 20.06
C ALA A 70 10.42 -6.07 20.64
N LYS A 71 11.63 -6.25 21.16
CA LYS A 71 12.46 -5.18 21.77
C LYS A 71 13.50 -4.60 20.81
N ASP A 72 13.53 -5.05 19.55
CA ASP A 72 14.47 -4.57 18.54
C ASP A 72 13.79 -3.52 17.64
N PRO A 73 14.13 -2.22 17.76
CA PRO A 73 13.44 -1.13 17.07
C PRO A 73 13.53 -1.20 15.54
N GLN A 74 14.57 -1.85 14.99
CA GLN A 74 14.73 -2.00 13.53
C GLN A 74 13.94 -3.19 12.94
N PHE A 75 13.29 -3.99 13.79
CA PHE A 75 12.73 -5.29 13.40
C PHE A 75 11.25 -5.23 12.97
N CYS A 76 10.51 -4.15 13.26
CA CYS A 76 9.05 -4.12 13.13
C CYS A 76 8.48 -3.25 11.99
N GLU A 77 9.26 -2.34 11.39
CA GLU A 77 8.80 -1.51 10.25
C GLU A 77 8.53 -2.31 8.97
N THR A 78 8.87 -3.61 8.92
CA THR A 78 8.82 -4.46 7.72
C THR A 78 7.76 -5.56 7.75
N TYR A 79 6.97 -5.70 8.82
CA TYR A 79 6.02 -6.81 8.93
C TYR A 79 4.74 -6.61 8.11
N SER A 80 4.33 -7.66 7.40
CA SER A 80 3.11 -7.66 6.57
C SER A 80 1.84 -7.77 7.44
N SER A 81 0.70 -7.28 6.93
CA SER A 81 -0.60 -7.36 7.61
C SER A 81 -1.01 -8.79 8.01
N ALA A 82 -0.50 -9.80 7.28
CA ALA A 82 -0.72 -11.21 7.55
C ALA A 82 -0.08 -11.69 8.86
N GLU A 83 1.08 -11.14 9.22
CA GLU A 83 1.85 -11.58 10.38
C GLU A 83 1.33 -10.96 11.68
N GLN A 84 0.86 -9.71 11.64
CA GLN A 84 0.12 -9.09 12.76
C GLN A 84 -1.19 -9.84 13.04
N SER A 85 -1.90 -10.28 11.98
CA SER A 85 -3.08 -11.13 12.10
C SER A 85 -2.75 -12.49 12.72
N ALA A 86 -1.62 -13.10 12.34
CA ALA A 86 -1.15 -14.37 12.91
C ALA A 86 -0.76 -14.24 14.39
N ALA A 87 -0.11 -13.15 14.79
CA ALA A 87 0.21 -12.87 16.19
C ALA A 87 -1.05 -12.68 17.04
N SER A 88 -2.00 -11.88 16.55
CA SER A 88 -3.30 -11.64 17.18
C SER A 88 -4.11 -12.92 17.36
N SER A 89 -4.15 -13.77 16.32
CA SER A 89 -4.81 -15.07 16.36
C SER A 89 -4.17 -16.00 17.39
N LYS A 90 -2.83 -15.99 17.51
CA LYS A 90 -2.10 -16.79 18.51
C LYS A 90 -2.34 -16.29 19.93
N MET A 91 -2.40 -14.98 20.17
CA MET A 91 -2.73 -14.42 21.48
C MET A 91 -4.15 -14.80 21.90
N ARG A 92 -5.13 -14.63 21.00
CA ARG A 92 -6.53 -15.02 21.24
C ARG A 92 -6.63 -16.51 21.56
N TRP A 93 -6.01 -17.35 20.74
CA TRP A 93 -5.94 -18.79 20.99
C TRP A 93 -5.30 -19.10 22.36
N THR A 94 -4.23 -18.40 22.72
CA THR A 94 -3.55 -18.60 24.02
C THR A 94 -4.46 -18.26 25.20
N VAL A 95 -5.21 -17.17 25.10
CA VAL A 95 -6.20 -16.77 26.13
C VAL A 95 -7.32 -17.80 26.23
N GLU A 96 -7.85 -18.27 25.09
CA GLU A 96 -8.88 -19.31 25.04
C GLU A 96 -8.39 -20.61 25.68
N GLN A 97 -7.15 -21.03 25.38
CA GLN A 97 -6.55 -22.21 25.99
C GLN A 97 -6.32 -22.04 27.50
N LEU A 98 -5.99 -20.84 27.96
CA LEU A 98 -5.84 -20.55 29.39
C LEU A 98 -7.19 -20.53 30.12
N CYS A 99 -8.24 -19.99 29.49
CA CYS A 99 -9.60 -20.06 30.02
C CYS A 99 -10.02 -21.53 30.18
N LEU A 100 -9.86 -22.32 29.11
CA LEU A 100 -10.20 -23.74 29.07
C LEU A 100 -9.42 -24.55 30.12
N LYS A 101 -8.11 -24.34 30.24
CA LYS A 101 -7.26 -25.03 31.23
C LYS A 101 -7.59 -24.68 32.68
N ARG A 102 -8.07 -23.47 32.94
CA ARG A 102 -8.45 -23.01 34.29
C ARG A 102 -9.90 -23.33 34.65
N GLY A 103 -10.65 -24.00 33.76
CA GLY A 103 -12.08 -24.25 33.96
C GLY A 103 -12.90 -22.95 33.99
N LEU A 104 -12.36 -21.87 33.41
CA LEU A 104 -13.04 -20.59 33.30
C LEU A 104 -13.93 -20.62 32.06
N SER A 105 -15.09 -19.96 32.12
CA SER A 105 -15.98 -19.87 30.96
C SER A 105 -15.28 -19.16 29.81
N ASN A 106 -15.46 -19.64 28.57
CA ASN A 106 -14.84 -19.02 27.39
C ASN A 106 -15.64 -17.81 26.86
N ASP A 107 -16.43 -17.17 27.73
CA ASP A 107 -17.16 -15.97 27.38
C ASP A 107 -16.21 -14.77 27.27
N GLU A 108 -16.69 -13.71 26.63
CA GLU A 108 -15.88 -12.53 26.34
C GLU A 108 -15.36 -11.84 27.61
N LYS A 109 -16.16 -11.76 28.68
CA LYS A 109 -15.76 -11.11 29.93
C LYS A 109 -14.58 -11.84 30.57
N THR A 110 -14.64 -13.17 30.60
CA THR A 110 -13.58 -14.01 31.16
C THR A 110 -12.32 -13.98 30.32
N ARG A 111 -12.44 -14.00 28.98
CA ARG A 111 -11.28 -13.82 28.08
C ARG A 111 -10.61 -12.46 28.29
N ARG A 112 -11.38 -11.38 28.49
CA ARG A 112 -10.85 -10.05 28.81
C ARG A 112 -10.05 -10.06 30.12
N THR A 113 -10.57 -10.68 31.19
CA THR A 113 -9.87 -10.79 32.48
C THR A 113 -8.57 -11.58 32.36
N VAL A 114 -8.61 -12.76 31.71
CA VAL A 114 -7.42 -13.59 31.53
C VAL A 114 -6.37 -12.92 30.66
N MET A 115 -6.79 -12.15 29.66
CA MET A 115 -5.88 -11.37 28.82
C MET A 115 -5.23 -10.23 29.60
N ALA A 116 -6.00 -9.47 30.39
CA ALA A 116 -5.47 -8.44 31.28
C ALA A 116 -4.43 -9.02 32.26
N ASP A 117 -4.74 -10.15 32.90
CA ASP A 117 -3.82 -10.85 33.81
C ASP A 117 -2.53 -11.29 33.10
N LEU A 118 -2.65 -11.87 31.90
CA LEU A 118 -1.52 -12.29 31.06
C LEU A 118 -0.57 -11.13 30.77
N PHE A 119 -1.13 -9.98 30.42
CA PHE A 119 -0.36 -8.80 30.09
C PHE A 119 0.28 -8.16 31.33
N MET A 120 -0.44 -8.11 32.45
CA MET A 120 0.12 -7.65 33.73
C MET A 120 1.28 -8.55 34.19
N CYS A 121 1.19 -9.86 34.00
CA CYS A 121 2.27 -10.80 34.31
C CYS A 121 3.50 -10.66 33.40
N CYS A 122 3.38 -10.05 32.22
CA CYS A 122 4.51 -9.84 31.30
C CYS A 122 5.37 -8.61 31.66
N ASN A 123 4.93 -7.75 32.58
CA ASN A 123 5.59 -6.48 32.92
C ASN A 123 6.35 -6.45 34.26
N PHE A 124 6.46 -7.57 34.98
CA PHE A 124 7.22 -7.63 36.24
C PHE A 124 8.63 -8.20 36.03
N ASP A 125 9.58 -7.34 35.65
CA ASP A 125 10.97 -7.51 36.08
C ASP A 125 11.31 -6.32 36.98
N ASP A 126 11.20 -6.51 38.30
CA ASP A 126 11.35 -5.48 39.34
C ASP A 126 12.77 -4.90 39.48
N ARG A 127 13.64 -5.10 38.48
CA ARG A 127 15.07 -4.79 38.55
C ARG A 127 15.54 -3.67 37.64
N TYR A 128 14.64 -3.02 36.91
CA TYR A 128 14.99 -1.90 36.05
C TYR A 128 14.11 -0.68 36.30
N ASP A 129 14.75 0.49 36.08
CA ASP A 129 14.27 1.86 36.20
C ASP A 129 12.84 2.07 35.67
N VAL A 130 12.17 3.18 35.99
CA VAL A 130 10.72 3.38 35.72
C VAL A 130 10.32 3.31 34.22
N ALA A 131 11.27 3.48 33.29
CA ALA A 131 11.03 3.57 31.84
C ALA A 131 10.38 2.33 31.15
N PRO A 132 10.76 1.06 31.41
CA PRO A 132 10.19 -0.12 30.75
C PRO A 132 8.72 -0.38 31.13
N ARG A 133 8.26 0.13 32.27
CA ARG A 133 6.85 -0.02 32.69
C ARG A 133 5.90 0.79 31.80
N PHE A 134 6.34 1.94 31.31
CA PHE A 134 5.55 2.78 30.40
C PHE A 134 5.46 2.19 28.99
N GLU A 135 6.57 1.68 28.45
CA GLU A 135 6.57 1.01 27.15
C GLU A 135 5.64 -0.22 27.13
N GLY A 136 5.59 -0.96 28.25
CA GLY A 136 4.66 -2.07 28.43
C GLY A 136 3.19 -1.64 28.39
N CYS A 137 2.86 -0.48 28.96
CA CYS A 137 1.50 0.06 28.95
C CYS A 137 1.09 0.57 27.55
N ASN A 138 2.00 1.22 26.81
CA ASN A 138 1.72 1.69 25.45
C ASN A 138 1.49 0.52 24.47
N ASN A 139 2.32 -0.53 24.56
CA ASN A 139 2.12 -1.76 23.77
C ASN A 139 0.81 -2.46 24.11
N LEU A 140 0.47 -2.55 25.40
CA LEU A 140 -0.80 -3.14 25.85
C LEU A 140 -1.99 -2.30 25.36
N LEU A 141 -1.90 -0.98 25.46
CA LEU A 141 -2.91 -0.05 24.99
C LEU A 141 -3.16 -0.23 23.49
N ALA A 142 -2.10 -0.26 22.68
CA ALA A 142 -2.20 -0.46 21.24
C ALA A 142 -2.73 -1.85 20.87
N ALA A 143 -2.33 -2.91 21.58
CA ALA A 143 -2.87 -4.25 21.38
C ALA A 143 -4.37 -4.32 21.74
N ALA A 144 -4.78 -3.74 22.87
CA ALA A 144 -6.18 -3.68 23.29
C ALA A 144 -7.03 -2.87 22.32
N ALA A 145 -6.48 -1.75 21.84
CA ALA A 145 -7.08 -0.91 20.81
C ALA A 145 -7.26 -1.66 19.48
N HIS A 146 -6.25 -2.40 19.02
CA HIS A 146 -6.31 -3.25 17.84
C HIS A 146 -7.36 -4.38 17.95
N MET A 147 -7.62 -4.86 19.16
CA MET A 147 -8.53 -5.98 19.41
C MET A 147 -9.97 -5.55 19.70
N GLY A 148 -10.24 -4.26 19.85
CA GLY A 148 -11.57 -3.76 20.17
C GLY A 148 -11.96 -3.92 21.65
N PHE A 149 -10.98 -3.98 22.57
CA PHE A 149 -11.23 -4.17 23.99
C PHE A 149 -11.29 -2.84 24.76
N LEU A 150 -12.40 -2.10 24.60
CA LEU A 150 -12.59 -0.78 25.21
C LEU A 150 -12.37 -0.76 26.74
N ASP A 151 -12.84 -1.77 27.48
CA ASP A 151 -12.67 -1.81 28.94
C ASP A 151 -11.19 -1.93 29.35
N VAL A 152 -10.41 -2.69 28.59
CA VAL A 152 -8.97 -2.84 28.81
C VAL A 152 -8.26 -1.54 28.47
N VAL A 153 -8.64 -0.90 27.35
CA VAL A 153 -8.15 0.43 27.00
C VAL A 153 -8.40 1.42 28.13
N LYS A 154 -9.63 1.47 28.67
CA LYS A 154 -9.99 2.34 29.80
C LYS A 154 -9.10 2.10 31.02
N ALA A 155 -8.98 0.84 31.43
CA ALA A 155 -8.18 0.46 32.59
C ALA A 155 -6.70 0.82 32.42
N VAL A 156 -6.14 0.62 31.22
CA VAL A 156 -4.73 0.93 30.91
C VAL A 156 -4.51 2.45 30.89
N VAL A 157 -5.43 3.22 30.30
CA VAL A 157 -5.37 4.69 30.32
C VAL A 157 -5.43 5.22 31.75
N ASP A 158 -6.31 4.68 32.59
CA ASP A 158 -6.39 5.07 33.99
C ASP A 158 -5.13 4.72 34.76
N GLU A 159 -4.49 3.58 34.46
CA GLU A 159 -3.22 3.20 35.07
C GLU A 159 -2.07 4.13 34.62
N ILE A 160 -2.00 4.47 33.33
CA ILE A 160 -1.03 5.45 32.80
C ILE A 160 -1.17 6.79 33.54
N ARG A 161 -2.42 7.25 33.75
CA ARG A 161 -2.70 8.47 34.53
C ARG A 161 -2.25 8.35 35.98
N ARG A 162 -2.54 7.24 36.66
CA ARG A 162 -2.10 7.01 38.06
C ARG A 162 -0.58 7.06 38.16
N MET A 163 0.13 6.33 37.31
CA MET A 163 1.59 6.28 37.31
C MET A 163 2.21 7.66 37.08
N GLY A 164 1.58 8.44 36.21
CA GLY A 164 2.02 9.78 35.86
C GLY A 164 1.99 10.82 37.00
N THR A 165 1.06 10.69 37.95
CA THR A 165 0.91 11.63 39.08
C THR A 165 2.03 11.58 40.13
N HIS A 166 2.98 10.64 40.02
CA HIS A 166 3.99 10.42 41.06
C HIS A 166 5.27 11.25 40.95
N ARG A 167 5.40 12.13 39.95
CA ARG A 167 6.51 13.12 39.90
C ARG A 167 6.05 14.48 40.42
N PRO A 168 6.28 14.81 41.71
CA PRO A 168 6.00 16.14 42.22
C PRO A 168 6.93 17.17 41.54
N GLY A 169 6.37 17.99 40.64
CA GLY A 169 7.06 19.14 40.03
C GLY A 169 6.99 19.24 38.51
N GLU A 170 6.64 18.15 37.81
CA GLU A 170 6.50 18.13 36.35
C GLU A 170 5.03 17.93 35.99
N HIS A 171 4.29 19.03 35.80
CA HIS A 171 2.90 19.03 35.33
C HIS A 171 2.80 18.84 33.81
N GLU A 172 3.76 18.18 33.17
CA GLU A 172 3.65 17.91 31.75
C GLU A 172 2.62 16.79 31.52
N PRO A 173 1.63 17.01 30.64
CA PRO A 173 0.63 16.02 30.34
C PRO A 173 1.30 14.77 29.75
N HIS A 174 0.95 13.59 30.29
CA HIS A 174 1.58 12.34 29.89
C HIS A 174 1.36 12.05 28.41
N VAL A 175 2.47 11.77 27.75
CA VAL A 175 2.53 11.45 26.33
C VAL A 175 2.32 9.96 26.16
N LEU A 176 1.33 9.59 25.36
CA LEU A 176 1.29 8.24 24.81
C LEU A 176 2.39 8.13 23.75
N GLU A 177 3.26 7.15 23.86
CA GLU A 177 4.19 6.84 22.78
C GLU A 177 3.55 5.79 21.87
N GLU A 178 4.03 5.70 20.62
CA GLU A 178 3.66 4.58 19.76
C GLU A 178 4.08 3.27 20.44
N GLY A 179 3.15 2.32 20.51
CA GLY A 179 3.52 0.98 21.00
C GLY A 179 4.50 0.37 20.02
N SER A 180 5.69 -0.02 20.49
CA SER A 180 6.78 -0.55 19.65
C SER A 180 6.36 -1.71 18.72
N ASN A 181 5.26 -2.43 19.03
CA ASN A 181 4.78 -3.57 18.23
C ASN A 181 3.53 -3.31 17.37
N PHE A 182 2.68 -2.37 17.79
CA PHE A 182 1.37 -2.16 17.17
C PHE A 182 1.24 -0.75 16.58
N GLY A 183 2.20 0.14 16.84
CA GLY A 183 2.12 1.56 16.48
C GLY A 183 1.20 2.34 17.41
N SER A 184 0.73 3.49 16.94
CA SER A 184 -0.21 4.34 17.68
C SER A 184 -1.53 3.61 17.98
N PRO A 185 -2.01 3.60 19.24
CA PRO A 185 -3.27 2.97 19.63
C PRO A 185 -4.48 3.53 18.86
N TYR A 186 -4.46 4.82 18.50
CA TYR A 186 -5.50 5.47 17.71
C TYR A 186 -5.51 4.93 16.29
N ARG A 187 -4.33 4.86 15.66
CA ARG A 187 -4.19 4.40 14.28
C ARG A 187 -4.65 2.95 14.13
N VAL A 188 -4.31 2.09 15.09
CA VAL A 188 -4.78 0.69 15.06
C VAL A 188 -6.25 0.53 15.41
N ALA A 189 -6.79 1.30 16.36
CA ALA A 189 -8.23 1.30 16.63
C ALA A 189 -8.99 1.78 15.39
N ALA A 190 -8.53 2.86 14.78
CA ALA A 190 -9.15 3.43 13.59
C ALA A 190 -9.11 2.45 12.41
N ARG A 191 -7.95 1.84 12.16
CA ARG A 191 -7.78 0.86 11.06
C ARG A 191 -8.66 -0.37 11.22
N LYS A 192 -9.05 -0.68 12.46
CA LYS A 192 -9.92 -1.80 12.78
C LYS A 192 -11.39 -1.42 12.92
N GLY A 193 -11.75 -0.14 12.74
CA GLY A 193 -13.12 0.35 12.88
C GLY A 193 -13.62 0.35 14.33
N HIS A 194 -12.72 0.43 15.32
CA HIS A 194 -13.06 0.49 16.74
C HIS A 194 -13.29 1.94 17.18
N TYR A 195 -14.36 2.55 16.66
CA TYR A 195 -14.67 3.97 16.85
C TYR A 195 -14.90 4.38 18.31
N ASP A 196 -15.44 3.48 19.14
CA ASP A 196 -15.68 3.70 20.57
C ASP A 196 -14.36 3.85 21.35
N ILE A 197 -13.33 3.13 20.92
CA ILE A 197 -11.96 3.26 21.42
C ILE A 197 -11.34 4.56 20.94
N VAL A 198 -11.49 4.92 19.67
CA VAL A 198 -11.00 6.20 19.13
C VAL A 198 -11.63 7.37 19.88
N ASP A 199 -12.95 7.39 20.04
CA ASP A 199 -13.69 8.42 20.79
C ASP A 199 -13.24 8.50 22.24
N TYR A 200 -13.11 7.34 22.91
CA TYR A 200 -12.63 7.31 24.28
C TYR A 200 -11.23 7.91 24.39
N LEU A 201 -10.29 7.49 23.53
CA LEU A 201 -8.91 7.96 23.58
C LEU A 201 -8.83 9.47 23.30
N LEU A 202 -9.56 9.98 22.30
CA LEU A 202 -9.62 11.40 21.95
C LEU A 202 -10.20 12.26 23.09
N ARG A 203 -11.33 11.85 23.67
CA ARG A 203 -11.98 12.58 24.78
C ARG A 203 -11.17 12.57 26.07
N ASN A 204 -10.37 11.54 26.27
CA ASN A 204 -9.57 11.38 27.48
C ASN A 204 -8.26 12.17 27.44
N GLY A 205 -8.05 12.99 26.41
CA GLY A 205 -7.06 14.07 26.43
C GLY A 205 -5.65 13.57 26.62
N LEU A 206 -5.35 12.35 26.14
CA LEU A 206 -3.99 11.86 26.10
C LEU A 206 -3.26 12.64 25.00
N SER A 207 -2.75 13.82 25.36
CA SER A 207 -1.99 14.67 24.48
C SER A 207 -0.68 13.99 24.14
N PHE A 208 -0.42 13.82 22.85
CA PHE A 208 0.89 13.38 22.38
C PHE A 208 1.85 14.56 22.44
N ALA A 209 2.91 14.48 23.23
CA ALA A 209 4.08 15.33 23.06
C ALA A 209 5.25 14.42 22.66
N TYR A 210 5.46 14.26 21.36
CA TYR A 210 6.64 13.58 20.87
C TYR A 210 7.88 14.38 21.32
N ASP A 211 8.55 13.93 22.38
CA ASP A 211 9.79 14.57 22.83
C ASP A 211 10.91 14.20 21.86
N ARG A 212 11.04 15.03 20.81
CA ARG A 212 12.30 15.67 20.40
C ARG A 212 12.24 16.33 19.03
N LEU A 213 11.23 16.09 18.19
CA LEU A 213 11.10 16.75 16.88
C LEU A 213 9.63 16.82 16.43
N SER A 214 8.92 17.90 16.80
CA SER A 214 7.79 18.53 16.08
C SER A 214 6.67 17.66 15.44
N TYR A 215 6.35 16.48 15.96
CA TYR A 215 5.20 15.71 15.47
C TYR A 215 3.96 16.03 16.30
N ASN A 216 3.17 16.95 15.75
CA ASN A 216 1.99 17.54 16.37
C ASN A 216 0.85 16.52 16.48
N HIS A 217 0.01 16.68 17.51
CA HIS A 217 -1.35 16.11 17.63
C HIS A 217 -2.16 16.11 16.31
N GLU A 218 -1.85 17.09 15.44
CA GLU A 218 -2.33 17.21 14.06
C GLU A 218 -2.03 15.98 13.17
N GLU A 219 -0.85 15.35 13.26
CA GLU A 219 -0.55 14.16 12.46
C GLU A 219 -1.34 12.92 12.91
N ALA A 220 -1.48 12.71 14.22
CA ALA A 220 -2.30 11.62 14.73
C ALA A 220 -3.77 11.80 14.29
N MET A 221 -4.25 13.05 14.28
CA MET A 221 -5.56 13.38 13.76
C MET A 221 -5.68 13.18 12.26
N LEU A 222 -4.68 13.58 11.47
CA LEU A 222 -4.64 13.31 10.04
C LEU A 222 -4.66 11.80 9.76
N ASP A 223 -3.90 10.99 10.51
CA ASP A 223 -3.91 9.54 10.39
C ASP A 223 -5.30 8.95 10.70
N ILE A 224 -6.01 9.47 11.71
CA ILE A 224 -7.39 9.06 12.04
C ILE A 224 -8.35 9.49 10.92
N LEU A 225 -8.23 10.72 10.41
CA LEU A 225 -9.04 11.23 9.29
C LEU A 225 -8.81 10.42 8.01
N GLU A 226 -7.56 10.09 7.69
CA GLU A 226 -7.19 9.25 6.56
C GLU A 226 -7.77 7.84 6.69
N GLU A 227 -7.71 7.27 7.89
CA GLU A 227 -8.25 5.93 8.15
C GLU A 227 -9.78 5.93 8.18
N ALA A 228 -10.42 7.00 8.67
CA ALA A 228 -11.86 7.22 8.57
C ALA A 228 -12.30 7.34 7.11
N ALA A 229 -11.55 8.09 6.30
CA ALA A 229 -11.73 8.18 4.85
C ALA A 229 -11.64 6.79 4.20
N ARG A 230 -10.56 6.06 4.50
CA ARG A 230 -10.26 4.76 3.91
C ARG A 230 -11.29 3.69 4.28
N SER A 231 -11.79 3.73 5.52
CA SER A 231 -12.77 2.76 6.03
C SER A 231 -14.22 3.15 5.73
N CYS A 232 -14.47 4.36 5.22
CA CYS A 232 -15.81 4.90 5.02
C CYS A 232 -16.65 4.90 6.31
N ASP A 233 -16.01 5.08 7.47
CA ASP A 233 -16.66 5.11 8.78
C ASP A 233 -16.98 6.55 9.17
N SER A 234 -18.26 6.90 9.07
CA SER A 234 -18.74 8.24 9.38
C SER A 234 -18.70 8.60 10.85
N ARG A 235 -18.85 7.62 11.75
CA ARG A 235 -18.76 7.86 13.19
C ARG A 235 -17.31 8.18 13.55
N MET A 236 -16.37 7.46 12.95
CA MET A 236 -14.96 7.71 13.13
C MET A 236 -14.55 9.07 12.56
N LEU A 237 -15.08 9.44 11.40
CA LEU A 237 -14.86 10.77 10.84
C LEU A 237 -15.44 11.84 11.78
N GLN A 238 -16.72 11.78 12.11
CA GLN A 238 -17.37 12.73 13.00
C GLN A 238 -16.63 12.87 14.33
N CYS A 239 -16.20 11.76 14.93
CA CYS A 239 -15.42 11.76 16.15
C CYS A 239 -14.07 12.50 16.00
N ALA A 240 -13.35 12.25 14.92
CA ALA A 240 -12.11 12.97 14.62
C ALA A 240 -12.37 14.48 14.44
N LEU A 241 -13.47 14.86 13.80
CA LEU A 241 -13.85 16.26 13.57
C LEU A 241 -14.27 16.97 14.84
N GLU A 242 -15.09 16.33 15.66
CA GLU A 242 -15.49 16.85 16.97
C GLU A 242 -14.28 17.06 17.88
N ALA A 243 -13.30 16.15 17.82
CA ALA A 243 -12.07 16.26 18.58
C ALA A 243 -11.11 17.33 18.03
N LEU A 244 -11.22 17.70 16.74
CA LEU A 244 -10.50 18.81 16.15
C LEU A 244 -11.17 20.17 16.40
N ALA A 245 -12.50 20.23 16.55
CA ALA A 245 -13.24 21.48 16.69
C ALA A 245 -12.70 22.44 17.77
N PRO A 246 -12.28 21.99 18.98
CA PRO A 246 -11.69 22.87 19.99
C PRO A 246 -10.35 23.48 19.60
N LEU A 247 -9.59 22.81 18.72
CA LEU A 247 -8.29 23.28 18.22
C LEU A 247 -8.44 24.37 17.15
N TYR A 248 -9.59 24.42 16.48
CA TYR A 248 -9.88 25.34 15.38
C TYR A 248 -11.06 26.26 15.71
N GLN A 249 -10.99 26.99 16.84
CA GLN A 249 -12.05 27.89 17.33
C GLN A 249 -12.57 28.93 16.30
N SER A 250 -11.92 29.10 15.15
CA SER A 250 -12.33 29.97 14.04
C SER A 250 -13.09 29.27 12.89
N VAL A 251 -13.17 27.94 12.86
CA VAL A 251 -13.82 27.18 11.76
C VAL A 251 -15.14 26.61 12.28
N SER A 252 -16.27 27.22 11.90
CA SER A 252 -17.56 26.58 12.14
C SER A 252 -17.65 25.32 11.28
N VAL A 253 -17.50 24.15 11.89
CA VAL A 253 -17.81 22.89 11.22
C VAL A 253 -19.31 22.92 10.92
N PRO A 254 -19.74 22.84 9.64
CA PRO A 254 -21.16 22.84 9.31
C PRO A 254 -21.86 21.67 10.02
N ASP A 255 -23.05 21.91 10.57
CA ASP A 255 -23.91 20.85 11.11
C ASP A 255 -24.48 20.05 9.93
N TYR A 256 -23.85 18.92 9.61
CA TYR A 256 -24.20 18.13 8.42
C TYR A 256 -25.49 17.32 8.57
N GLY A 257 -26.09 17.23 9.77
CA GLY A 257 -27.28 16.41 10.04
C GLY A 257 -27.13 14.93 9.65
N PRO A 258 -28.14 14.09 9.91
CA PRO A 258 -28.19 12.73 9.36
C PRO A 258 -28.52 12.80 7.86
N ILE A 259 -27.52 12.57 7.00
CA ILE A 259 -27.70 12.60 5.54
C ILE A 259 -28.40 11.33 5.07
N ALA A 260 -29.49 11.49 4.32
CA ALA A 260 -30.32 10.41 3.83
C ALA A 260 -29.62 9.57 2.74
N SER A 261 -29.62 8.26 2.97
CA SER A 261 -29.27 7.17 2.05
C SER A 261 -29.73 7.39 0.61
N LEU A 262 -28.80 7.35 -0.33
CA LEU A 262 -29.06 7.18 -1.77
C LEU A 262 -28.23 6.00 -2.31
N ASP A 263 -28.85 4.83 -2.16
CA ASP A 263 -28.73 3.51 -2.80
C ASP A 263 -27.37 2.92 -3.25
N SER A 264 -27.05 1.81 -2.55
CA SER A 264 -26.40 0.54 -2.96
C SER A 264 -25.01 0.59 -3.60
N GLU A 265 -23.92 0.03 -3.06
CA GLU A 265 -23.75 -1.07 -2.10
C GLU A 265 -23.21 -0.60 -0.75
N ILE A 266 -23.86 -1.06 0.31
CA ILE A 266 -23.74 -0.57 1.68
C ILE A 266 -22.52 -1.23 2.34
N ALA A 267 -21.47 -0.44 2.63
CA ALA A 267 -20.61 -0.74 3.77
C ALA A 267 -21.48 -0.71 5.05
N SER A 268 -21.22 -1.58 6.03
CA SER A 268 -22.04 -1.80 7.24
C SER A 268 -22.31 -0.54 8.10
N THR A 269 -21.75 0.61 7.72
CA THR A 269 -21.80 1.91 8.40
C THR A 269 -22.90 2.86 7.87
N GLY A 270 -23.56 2.56 6.75
CA GLY A 270 -24.69 3.35 6.24
C GLY A 270 -24.33 4.72 5.65
N MET A 271 -23.04 5.06 5.57
CA MET A 271 -22.52 6.17 4.76
C MET A 271 -21.65 5.62 3.65
N THR A 272 -21.73 6.27 2.48
CA THR A 272 -20.83 5.95 1.37
C THR A 272 -19.47 6.60 1.65
N GLY A 273 -18.36 6.01 1.20
CA GLY A 273 -17.02 6.66 1.27
C GLY A 273 -17.01 8.07 0.67
N LYS A 274 -17.94 8.30 -0.25
CA LYS A 274 -18.29 9.59 -0.83
C LYS A 274 -18.72 10.64 0.19
N ASP A 275 -19.56 10.32 1.17
CA ASP A 275 -20.05 11.32 2.13
C ASP A 275 -18.96 11.69 3.16
N VAL A 276 -18.10 10.72 3.50
CA VAL A 276 -16.93 10.91 4.37
C VAL A 276 -15.90 11.82 3.68
N TYR A 277 -15.66 11.64 2.38
CA TYR A 277 -14.73 12.50 1.65
C TYR A 277 -15.26 13.92 1.44
N VAL A 278 -16.56 14.10 1.16
CA VAL A 278 -17.16 15.44 1.02
C VAL A 278 -16.98 16.23 2.32
N GLN A 279 -17.24 15.60 3.47
CA GLN A 279 -17.00 16.22 4.77
C GLN A 279 -15.51 16.59 4.95
N LEU A 280 -14.58 15.68 4.65
CA LEU A 280 -13.13 15.95 4.71
C LEU A 280 -12.67 17.09 3.78
N TRP A 281 -13.30 17.22 2.62
CA TRP A 281 -13.01 18.25 1.63
C TRP A 281 -13.49 19.63 2.08
N ASP A 282 -14.74 19.72 2.52
CA ASP A 282 -15.35 20.96 3.00
C ASP A 282 -14.66 21.49 4.25
N LEU A 283 -14.07 20.61 5.06
CA LEU A 283 -13.22 20.98 6.19
C LEU A 283 -11.82 21.46 5.81
N ASN A 284 -11.26 20.93 4.73
CA ASN A 284 -9.93 21.33 4.24
C ASN A 284 -9.94 22.70 3.54
N GLY A 285 -11.09 23.16 3.06
CA GLY A 285 -11.25 24.46 2.38
C GLY A 285 -10.91 25.65 3.29
N PRO A 286 -11.57 25.81 4.46
CA PRO A 286 -11.32 26.91 5.39
C PRO A 286 -9.99 26.78 6.14
N VAL A 287 -9.60 25.57 6.54
CA VAL A 287 -8.40 25.33 7.38
C VAL A 287 -7.09 25.68 6.64
N ARG A 288 -7.06 25.54 5.31
CA ARG A 288 -5.87 25.83 4.47
C ARG A 288 -5.65 27.29 4.13
N ALA A 289 -6.71 28.10 4.06
CA ALA A 289 -6.62 29.48 3.60
C ALA A 289 -5.86 30.36 4.61
N ASP A 290 -6.01 30.08 5.91
CA ASP A 290 -5.55 30.98 6.97
C ASP A 290 -4.43 30.42 7.87
N ASN A 291 -4.04 29.15 7.75
CA ASN A 291 -3.04 28.53 8.62
C ASN A 291 -1.74 28.09 7.89
N PRO A 292 -0.61 28.80 8.08
CA PRO A 292 0.67 28.48 7.43
C PRO A 292 1.30 27.16 7.92
N ALA A 293 0.96 26.66 9.11
CA ALA A 293 1.50 25.40 9.63
C ALA A 293 0.97 24.18 8.86
N PHE A 294 -0.32 24.20 8.50
CA PHE A 294 -0.94 23.15 7.67
C PHE A 294 -0.37 23.14 6.25
N ASN A 295 -0.03 24.31 5.72
CA ASN A 295 0.57 24.46 4.39
C ASN A 295 2.01 23.91 4.32
N ASP A 296 2.73 23.84 5.44
CA ASP A 296 4.09 23.29 5.49
C ASP A 296 4.10 21.76 5.75
N ALA A 297 3.20 21.27 6.61
CA ALA A 297 2.96 19.84 6.81
C ALA A 297 2.41 19.17 5.53
N GLY A 298 1.45 19.81 4.86
CA GLY A 298 0.88 19.37 3.58
C GLY A 298 1.82 19.46 2.37
N ARG A 299 2.98 20.14 2.49
CA ARG A 299 4.07 20.07 1.49
C ARG A 299 4.94 18.83 1.66
N ARG A 300 5.11 18.33 2.89
CA ARG A 300 5.99 17.20 3.21
C ARG A 300 5.32 15.85 3.00
N ARG A 301 4.04 15.73 3.36
CA ARG A 301 3.18 14.65 2.92
C ARG A 301 2.32 15.22 1.82
N SER A 302 2.70 14.95 0.57
CA SER A 302 1.83 15.25 -0.55
C SER A 302 0.44 14.62 -0.26
N PRO A 303 -0.63 15.11 -0.89
CA PRO A 303 -1.95 14.50 -0.74
C PRO A 303 -2.16 13.06 -1.32
N PRO A 304 -1.16 12.29 -1.86
CA PRO A 304 -1.34 10.93 -2.34
C PRO A 304 -2.07 9.94 -1.44
N VAL A 305 -1.99 10.03 -0.11
CA VAL A 305 -2.59 8.99 0.75
C VAL A 305 -4.12 9.12 0.83
N LEU A 306 -4.63 10.36 0.93
CA LEU A 306 -6.04 10.63 0.68
C LEU A 306 -6.42 10.30 -0.77
N PHE A 307 -5.49 10.48 -1.73
CA PHE A 307 -5.72 10.13 -3.15
C PHE A 307 -5.64 8.62 -3.48
N GLU A 308 -5.00 7.79 -2.66
CA GLU A 308 -4.97 6.34 -2.89
C GLU A 308 -6.31 5.68 -2.51
N GLY A 309 -7.00 6.22 -1.50
CA GLY A 309 -8.39 5.86 -1.16
C GLY A 309 -9.41 6.38 -2.19
N VAL A 310 -9.00 7.33 -3.03
CA VAL A 310 -9.82 8.02 -4.02
C VAL A 310 -10.02 7.21 -5.31
N LYS A 311 -9.65 5.92 -5.39
CA LYS A 311 -10.08 5.08 -6.53
C LYS A 311 -11.61 5.04 -6.73
N GLU A 312 -12.39 5.47 -5.73
CA GLU A 312 -13.84 5.64 -5.73
C GLU A 312 -14.32 7.09 -6.03
N THR A 313 -13.49 7.94 -6.66
CA THR A 313 -13.77 9.39 -6.79
C THR A 313 -14.92 9.77 -7.69
N ILE A 314 -15.39 8.92 -8.61
CA ILE A 314 -16.34 9.38 -9.64
C ILE A 314 -17.56 10.04 -8.99
N SER A 315 -18.13 9.41 -7.95
CA SER A 315 -19.27 9.95 -7.23
C SER A 315 -18.97 11.20 -6.41
N ILE A 316 -17.75 11.32 -5.89
CA ILE A 316 -17.27 12.47 -5.12
C ILE A 316 -17.03 13.64 -6.05
N THR A 317 -16.22 13.44 -7.08
CA THR A 317 -15.93 14.40 -8.12
C THR A 317 -17.22 14.85 -8.80
N GLN A 318 -18.18 13.97 -9.09
CA GLN A 318 -19.49 14.35 -9.64
C GLN A 318 -20.24 15.31 -8.71
N ARG A 319 -20.13 15.14 -7.40
CA ARG A 319 -20.78 16.02 -6.42
C ARG A 319 -20.03 17.34 -6.25
N LEU A 320 -18.69 17.31 -6.22
CA LEU A 320 -17.84 18.50 -6.23
C LEU A 320 -17.99 19.33 -7.50
N LEU A 321 -18.35 18.71 -8.60
CA LEU A 321 -18.58 19.39 -9.88
C LEU A 321 -20.06 19.75 -10.09
N GLY A 322 -20.98 18.97 -9.53
CA GLY A 322 -22.42 19.11 -9.71
C GLY A 322 -23.14 20.05 -8.73
N GLY A 323 -22.45 20.60 -7.73
CA GLY A 323 -23.04 21.62 -6.85
C GLY A 323 -23.33 22.92 -7.62
N GLU A 324 -24.53 23.48 -7.48
CA GLU A 324 -24.86 24.79 -8.09
C GLU A 324 -23.92 25.91 -7.61
N GLU A 325 -23.33 25.78 -6.42
CA GLU A 325 -22.35 26.73 -5.88
C GLU A 325 -20.95 26.60 -6.52
N THR A 326 -20.52 25.41 -6.89
CA THR A 326 -19.21 25.18 -7.53
C THR A 326 -19.14 25.77 -8.95
N ASN A 327 -20.28 25.89 -9.63
CA ASN A 327 -20.38 26.63 -10.90
C ASN A 327 -20.30 28.15 -10.72
N ARG A 328 -20.59 28.70 -9.54
CA ARG A 328 -20.49 30.15 -9.25
C ARG A 328 -19.14 30.56 -8.69
N LEU A 329 -18.44 29.64 -8.02
CA LEU A 329 -17.14 29.84 -7.37
C LEU A 329 -16.06 28.97 -8.02
N ALA A 330 -16.00 28.95 -9.36
CA ALA A 330 -14.83 28.49 -10.11
C ALA A 330 -13.64 29.41 -9.81
N THR A 331 -13.12 29.30 -8.58
CA THR A 331 -11.92 29.97 -8.12
C THR A 331 -10.73 29.35 -8.84
N ALA A 332 -9.69 30.14 -9.10
CA ALA A 332 -8.44 29.64 -9.70
C ALA A 332 -7.92 28.38 -8.97
N THR A 333 -8.11 28.33 -7.65
CA THR A 333 -7.75 27.20 -6.79
C THR A 333 -8.51 25.91 -7.10
N LEU A 334 -9.78 25.99 -7.54
CA LEU A 334 -10.53 24.80 -7.91
C LEU A 334 -10.02 24.23 -9.25
N VAL A 335 -9.73 25.10 -10.22
CA VAL A 335 -9.18 24.72 -11.53
C VAL A 335 -7.85 24.01 -11.37
N GLU A 336 -6.91 24.58 -10.61
CA GLU A 336 -5.60 23.96 -10.32
C GLU A 336 -5.75 22.56 -9.68
N LYS A 337 -6.72 22.39 -8.78
CA LYS A 337 -6.99 21.09 -8.15
C LYS A 337 -7.57 20.09 -9.15
N MET A 338 -8.47 20.52 -10.05
CA MET A 338 -9.02 19.65 -11.09
C MET A 338 -7.95 19.21 -12.10
N GLU A 339 -7.04 20.11 -12.48
CA GLU A 339 -5.88 19.78 -13.33
C GLU A 339 -4.98 18.75 -12.64
N MET A 340 -4.69 18.95 -11.35
CA MET A 340 -3.95 17.97 -10.54
C MET A 340 -4.68 16.62 -10.48
N TYR A 341 -6.02 16.61 -10.41
CA TYR A 341 -6.82 15.38 -10.43
C TYR A 341 -6.75 14.67 -11.76
N LEU A 342 -6.79 15.42 -12.86
CA LEU A 342 -6.65 14.85 -14.19
C LEU A 342 -5.29 14.16 -14.33
N LYS A 343 -4.21 14.81 -13.87
CA LYS A 343 -2.87 14.23 -13.86
C LYS A 343 -2.77 12.94 -13.06
N HIS A 344 -3.38 12.91 -11.87
CA HIS A 344 -3.44 11.69 -11.06
C HIS A 344 -4.30 10.61 -11.70
N ALA A 345 -5.47 10.95 -12.25
CA ALA A 345 -6.34 10.02 -12.94
C ALA A 345 -5.60 9.35 -14.11
N CYS A 346 -4.88 10.15 -14.91
CA CYS A 346 -4.01 9.70 -16.00
C CYS A 346 -2.89 8.78 -15.53
N ARG A 347 -2.28 9.09 -14.39
CA ARG A 347 -1.24 8.24 -13.80
C ARG A 347 -1.79 6.92 -13.26
N TRP A 348 -3.00 6.87 -12.73
CA TRP A 348 -3.52 5.68 -12.05
C TRP A 348 -4.42 4.80 -12.91
N GLY A 349 -4.94 5.30 -14.04
CA GLY A 349 -5.76 4.52 -14.95
C GLY A 349 -7.24 4.50 -14.64
N THR A 350 -7.82 5.66 -14.30
CA THR A 350 -9.24 5.80 -14.00
C THR A 350 -9.98 6.51 -15.14
N PRO A 351 -10.38 5.80 -16.22
CA PRO A 351 -10.96 6.43 -17.41
C PRO A 351 -12.25 7.19 -17.14
N ASP A 352 -13.08 6.71 -16.22
CA ASP A 352 -14.34 7.38 -15.88
C ASP A 352 -14.12 8.69 -15.13
N LEU A 353 -13.07 8.78 -14.30
CA LEU A 353 -12.68 10.04 -13.66
C LEU A 353 -12.15 11.02 -14.70
N VAL A 354 -11.35 10.55 -15.67
CA VAL A 354 -10.91 11.39 -16.79
C VAL A 354 -12.10 11.90 -17.61
N ARG A 355 -13.04 11.04 -17.99
CA ARG A 355 -14.27 11.46 -18.69
C ARG A 355 -15.03 12.55 -17.92
N LEU A 356 -15.17 12.35 -16.62
CA LEU A 356 -15.86 13.29 -15.74
C LEU A 356 -15.14 14.65 -15.65
N LEU A 357 -13.82 14.64 -15.48
CA LEU A 357 -13.02 15.87 -15.41
C LEU A 357 -13.04 16.62 -16.75
N LEU A 358 -12.87 15.89 -17.86
CA LEU A 358 -12.94 16.47 -19.21
C LEU A 358 -14.33 17.03 -19.53
N ALA A 359 -15.41 16.36 -19.09
CA ALA A 359 -16.78 16.86 -19.21
C ALA A 359 -17.03 18.16 -18.44
N ASN A 360 -16.18 18.48 -17.46
CA ASN A 360 -16.21 19.73 -16.69
C ASN A 360 -15.16 20.74 -17.19
N HIS A 361 -14.81 20.66 -18.48
CA HIS A 361 -13.94 21.62 -19.17
C HIS A 361 -12.50 21.70 -18.62
N VAL A 362 -12.04 20.69 -17.88
CA VAL A 362 -10.62 20.60 -17.50
C VAL A 362 -9.83 20.36 -18.78
N ARG A 363 -8.89 21.26 -19.10
CA ARG A 363 -8.07 21.14 -20.30
C ARG A 363 -6.97 20.11 -20.04
N PRO A 364 -6.87 19.03 -20.82
CA PRO A 364 -5.76 18.10 -20.68
C PRO A 364 -4.46 18.76 -21.12
N THR A 365 -3.39 18.44 -20.41
CA THR A 365 -2.02 18.83 -20.74
C THR A 365 -1.30 17.71 -21.51
N ASP A 366 -0.20 18.04 -22.18
CA ASP A 366 0.60 17.03 -22.89
C ASP A 366 1.25 16.05 -21.90
N ASP A 367 1.56 16.51 -20.68
CA ASP A 367 1.98 15.69 -19.54
C ASP A 367 0.94 14.60 -19.18
N ASP A 368 -0.35 14.94 -19.21
CA ASP A 368 -1.43 13.99 -18.90
C ASP A 368 -1.49 12.88 -19.95
N LEU A 369 -1.38 13.27 -21.22
CA LEU A 369 -1.34 12.35 -22.35
C LEU A 369 -0.11 11.46 -22.30
N GLU A 370 1.07 12.01 -22.02
CA GLU A 370 2.31 11.25 -21.87
C GLU A 370 2.17 10.17 -20.77
N ASN A 371 1.65 10.54 -19.60
CA ASN A 371 1.43 9.60 -18.51
C ASN A 371 0.48 8.44 -18.89
N ALA A 372 -0.60 8.74 -19.61
CA ALA A 372 -1.55 7.73 -20.08
C ALA A 372 -0.90 6.79 -21.14
N LEU A 373 -0.12 7.36 -22.06
CA LEU A 373 0.58 6.63 -23.12
C LEU A 373 1.64 5.67 -22.54
N LEU A 374 2.46 6.13 -21.61
CA LEU A 374 3.51 5.32 -20.97
C LEU A 374 2.96 4.13 -20.18
N ARG A 375 1.69 4.20 -19.79
CA ARG A 375 0.99 3.14 -19.06
C ARG A 375 0.14 2.25 -19.97
N GLY A 376 0.15 2.48 -21.29
CA GLY A 376 -0.62 1.69 -22.25
C GLY A 376 -2.13 1.91 -22.14
N GLN A 377 -2.60 3.05 -21.64
CA GLN A 377 -4.03 3.27 -21.37
C GLN A 377 -4.78 3.83 -22.59
N VAL A 378 -5.04 2.97 -23.58
CA VAL A 378 -5.61 3.37 -24.89
C VAL A 378 -6.88 4.20 -24.78
N VAL A 379 -7.83 3.78 -23.95
CA VAL A 379 -9.11 4.50 -23.77
C VAL A 379 -8.88 5.92 -23.26
N MET A 380 -7.94 6.08 -22.33
CA MET A 380 -7.65 7.38 -21.72
C MET A 380 -6.85 8.27 -22.65
N SER A 381 -5.84 7.72 -23.31
CA SER A 381 -5.13 8.45 -24.35
C SER A 381 -6.11 8.95 -25.40
N SER A 382 -6.98 8.09 -25.96
CA SER A 382 -8.00 8.52 -26.93
C SER A 382 -8.84 9.67 -26.39
N LEU A 383 -9.36 9.56 -25.15
CA LEU A 383 -10.15 10.62 -24.53
C LEU A 383 -9.40 11.95 -24.41
N LEU A 384 -8.13 11.92 -23.99
CA LEU A 384 -7.30 13.12 -23.84
C LEU A 384 -7.04 13.80 -25.19
N ILE A 385 -6.74 12.99 -26.22
CA ILE A 385 -6.54 13.45 -27.59
C ILE A 385 -7.82 14.06 -28.17
N ASP A 386 -8.97 13.42 -27.95
CA ASP A 386 -10.28 13.93 -28.37
C ASP A 386 -10.61 15.29 -27.71
N HIS A 387 -10.00 15.59 -26.56
CA HIS A 387 -10.12 16.87 -25.84
C HIS A 387 -8.93 17.82 -26.08
N GLY A 388 -8.16 17.60 -27.15
CA GLY A 388 -7.15 18.53 -27.62
C GLY A 388 -5.78 18.42 -26.95
N ALA A 389 -5.51 17.35 -26.19
CA ALA A 389 -4.15 17.05 -25.77
C ALA A 389 -3.29 16.75 -27.00
N THR A 390 -2.12 17.38 -27.10
CA THR A 390 -1.21 17.17 -28.21
C THR A 390 -0.05 16.30 -27.78
N LEU A 391 0.43 15.45 -28.68
CA LEU A 391 1.74 14.85 -28.48
C LEU A 391 2.76 15.85 -29.01
N HIS A 392 3.34 16.65 -28.11
CA HIS A 392 4.49 17.47 -28.48
C HIS A 392 5.58 16.60 -29.08
N ASP A 393 6.29 17.14 -30.08
CA ASP A 393 7.39 16.47 -30.77
C ASP A 393 8.33 15.88 -29.71
N PHE A 394 8.22 14.56 -29.53
CA PHE A 394 9.04 13.84 -28.58
C PHE A 394 10.45 13.91 -29.15
N VAL A 395 11.25 14.88 -28.71
CA VAL A 395 12.66 14.93 -29.08
C VAL A 395 13.26 13.72 -28.38
N PRO A 396 13.61 12.66 -29.13
CA PRO A 396 14.07 11.44 -28.51
C PRO A 396 15.49 11.70 -28.03
N THR A 397 15.67 12.22 -26.82
CA THR A 397 16.98 12.27 -26.18
C THR A 397 17.30 10.88 -25.65
N TRP A 398 17.66 9.99 -26.57
CA TRP A 398 18.32 8.74 -26.22
C TRP A 398 19.79 9.06 -26.01
N ILE A 399 20.28 8.82 -24.80
CA ILE A 399 21.71 8.74 -24.57
C ILE A 399 22.04 7.25 -24.53
N TYR A 400 22.70 6.77 -25.59
CA TYR A 400 23.27 5.43 -25.59
C TYR A 400 24.33 5.40 -24.49
N SER A 401 24.11 4.61 -23.44
CA SER A 401 25.16 4.31 -22.47
C SER A 401 26.21 3.49 -23.20
N SER A 402 27.28 4.14 -23.67
CA SER A 402 28.50 3.41 -23.99
C SER A 402 28.96 2.70 -22.71
N ASN A 403 29.61 1.55 -22.83
CA ASN A 403 30.07 0.71 -21.71
C ASN A 403 31.13 1.39 -20.80
N ILE A 404 31.29 2.73 -20.87
CA ILE A 404 32.32 3.50 -20.20
C ILE A 404 31.68 4.39 -19.13
N GLY A 405 31.34 3.79 -17.99
CA GLY A 405 31.39 4.40 -16.66
C GLY A 405 30.54 5.63 -16.33
N SER A 406 29.68 6.14 -17.22
CA SER A 406 28.83 7.30 -16.98
C SER A 406 27.40 6.86 -16.70
N THR A 407 26.93 6.99 -15.46
CA THR A 407 25.52 6.83 -15.07
C THR A 407 24.69 7.96 -15.70
N THR A 408 24.30 7.76 -16.96
CA THR A 408 23.42 8.69 -17.66
C THR A 408 21.96 8.34 -17.36
N ARG A 409 21.16 9.37 -17.09
CA ARG A 409 19.72 9.24 -16.80
C ARG A 409 19.04 8.53 -17.97
N VAL A 410 18.41 7.40 -17.70
CA VAL A 410 17.48 6.73 -18.63
C VAL A 410 16.28 7.66 -18.78
N GLN A 411 16.20 8.34 -19.91
CA GLN A 411 15.03 9.13 -20.24
C GLN A 411 13.91 8.21 -20.73
N VAL A 412 12.68 8.65 -20.50
CA VAL A 412 11.46 7.89 -20.73
C VAL A 412 11.39 7.43 -22.19
N PRO A 413 11.15 6.12 -22.47
CA PRO A 413 11.06 5.64 -23.83
C PRO A 413 9.91 6.32 -24.56
N SER A 414 10.12 6.64 -25.84
CA SER A 414 9.06 7.12 -26.74
C SER A 414 7.79 6.27 -26.56
N PRO A 415 6.59 6.88 -26.50
CA PRO A 415 5.33 6.14 -26.45
C PRO A 415 5.19 5.02 -27.47
N VAL A 416 5.77 5.21 -28.67
CA VAL A 416 5.81 4.19 -29.73
C VAL A 416 6.61 2.97 -29.28
N ILE A 417 7.80 3.19 -28.70
CA ILE A 417 8.67 2.12 -28.20
C ILE A 417 8.02 1.41 -27.00
N GLY A 418 7.42 2.16 -26.08
CA GLY A 418 6.65 1.57 -24.98
C GLY A 418 5.50 0.70 -25.48
N ALA A 419 4.74 1.18 -26.47
CA ALA A 419 3.65 0.42 -27.07
C ALA A 419 4.13 -0.85 -27.80
N VAL A 420 5.27 -0.79 -28.50
CA VAL A 420 5.88 -1.95 -29.16
C VAL A 420 6.36 -2.99 -28.14
N LEU A 421 7.11 -2.57 -27.11
CA LEU A 421 7.66 -3.49 -26.11
C LEU A 421 6.56 -4.18 -25.27
N LEU A 422 5.38 -3.59 -25.18
CA LEU A 422 4.21 -4.16 -24.52
C LEU A 422 3.26 -4.91 -25.48
N GLU A 423 3.62 -5.04 -26.75
CA GLU A 423 2.77 -5.57 -27.83
C GLU A 423 1.37 -4.92 -27.91
N HIS A 424 1.28 -3.64 -27.55
CA HIS A 424 0.00 -2.97 -27.35
C HIS A 424 -0.57 -2.44 -28.68
N ASN A 425 -1.06 -3.34 -29.53
CA ASN A 425 -1.65 -3.06 -30.85
C ASN A 425 -2.63 -1.87 -30.87
N GLY A 426 -3.53 -1.78 -29.89
CA GLY A 426 -4.50 -0.68 -29.80
C GLY A 426 -3.84 0.69 -29.59
N MET A 427 -2.71 0.73 -28.87
CA MET A 427 -1.96 1.95 -28.61
C MET A 427 -1.17 2.37 -29.84
N LEU A 428 -0.58 1.41 -30.56
CA LEU A 428 0.10 1.70 -31.83
C LEU A 428 -0.85 2.26 -32.88
N ARG A 429 -2.05 1.71 -33.01
CA ARG A 429 -3.08 2.25 -33.90
C ARG A 429 -3.50 3.66 -33.51
N LEU A 430 -3.67 3.91 -32.22
CA LEU A 430 -3.98 5.23 -31.69
C LEU A 430 -2.85 6.22 -32.03
N LEU A 431 -1.61 5.88 -31.67
CA LEU A 431 -0.42 6.71 -31.95
C LEU A 431 -0.25 6.97 -33.44
N HIS A 432 -0.46 5.97 -34.31
CA HIS A 432 -0.41 6.12 -35.76
C HIS A 432 -1.45 7.10 -36.30
N GLY A 433 -2.63 7.18 -35.68
CA GLY A 433 -3.68 8.12 -36.08
C GLY A 433 -3.40 9.58 -35.69
N ILE A 434 -2.55 9.81 -34.69
CA ILE A 434 -2.33 11.13 -34.06
C ILE A 434 -1.01 11.72 -34.50
N VAL A 435 0.03 10.90 -34.48
CA VAL A 435 1.36 11.29 -34.90
C VAL A 435 1.32 11.42 -36.41
N PRO A 436 1.60 12.61 -36.99
CA PRO A 436 1.66 12.76 -38.44
C PRO A 436 2.54 11.65 -39.01
N VAL A 437 2.13 11.04 -40.12
CA VAL A 437 2.85 9.93 -40.76
C VAL A 437 4.36 10.21 -40.91
N ALA A 438 4.74 11.48 -41.03
CA ALA A 438 6.14 11.93 -41.04
C ALA A 438 6.93 11.61 -39.75
N ASN A 439 6.31 11.67 -38.57
CA ASN A 439 6.96 11.40 -37.28
C ASN A 439 7.06 9.90 -36.99
N PHE A 440 6.11 9.08 -37.43
CA PHE A 440 6.24 7.62 -37.38
C PHE A 440 7.30 7.09 -38.36
N LYS A 441 7.67 7.91 -39.35
CA LYS A 441 8.75 7.64 -40.30
C LYS A 441 10.09 8.23 -39.88
N ARG A 442 10.19 8.88 -38.71
CA ARG A 442 11.48 9.30 -38.16
C ARG A 442 12.32 8.04 -37.92
N PRO A 443 13.40 7.81 -38.69
CA PRO A 443 14.15 6.56 -38.68
C PRO A 443 14.62 6.19 -37.28
N GLU A 444 14.85 7.19 -36.42
CA GLU A 444 15.38 7.03 -35.09
C GLU A 444 14.39 6.36 -34.14
N VAL A 445 13.10 6.71 -34.20
CA VAL A 445 12.07 6.14 -33.32
C VAL A 445 11.57 4.83 -33.88
N SER A 446 11.23 4.81 -35.18
CA SER A 446 10.63 3.63 -35.80
C SER A 446 11.65 2.51 -36.03
N GLY A 447 12.88 2.86 -36.41
CA GLY A 447 13.98 1.90 -36.54
C GLY A 447 14.31 1.25 -35.20
N LEU A 448 14.42 2.06 -34.14
CA LEU A 448 14.67 1.54 -32.79
C LEU A 448 13.51 0.68 -32.28
N ALA A 449 12.27 1.07 -32.56
CA ALA A 449 11.10 0.26 -32.23
C ALA A 449 11.14 -1.10 -32.96
N LEU A 450 11.47 -1.12 -34.26
CA LEU A 450 11.61 -2.34 -35.04
C LEU A 450 12.74 -3.23 -34.54
N LYS A 451 13.90 -2.64 -34.22
CA LYS A 451 15.04 -3.32 -33.61
C LYS A 451 14.64 -4.00 -32.31
N LEU A 452 14.05 -3.24 -31.39
CA LEU A 452 13.63 -3.75 -30.08
C LEU A 452 12.54 -4.81 -30.20
N ALA A 453 11.59 -4.67 -31.12
CA ALA A 453 10.60 -5.70 -31.39
C ALA A 453 11.26 -7.01 -31.84
N ALA A 454 12.19 -6.93 -32.78
CA ALA A 454 12.89 -8.08 -33.32
C ALA A 454 13.82 -8.74 -32.28
N GLU A 455 14.56 -7.95 -31.49
CA GLU A 455 15.43 -8.46 -30.41
C GLU A 455 14.65 -9.15 -29.29
N ASN A 456 13.38 -8.78 -29.07
CA ASN A 456 12.50 -9.41 -28.07
C ASN A 456 11.61 -10.52 -28.65
N GLY A 457 11.75 -10.86 -29.94
CA GLY A 457 10.92 -11.90 -30.56
C GLY A 457 9.44 -11.51 -30.77
N LEU A 458 9.13 -10.21 -30.81
CA LEU A 458 7.76 -9.69 -30.92
C LEU A 458 7.30 -9.67 -32.39
N GLU A 459 7.13 -10.86 -32.98
CA GLU A 459 6.80 -11.06 -34.41
C GLU A 459 5.60 -10.20 -34.86
N SER A 460 4.56 -10.11 -34.03
CA SER A 460 3.36 -9.33 -34.34
C SER A 460 3.63 -7.83 -34.49
N MET A 461 4.55 -7.29 -33.68
CA MET A 461 4.97 -5.89 -33.74
C MET A 461 5.89 -5.64 -34.92
N VAL A 462 6.80 -6.58 -35.20
CA VAL A 462 7.69 -6.52 -36.36
C VAL A 462 6.88 -6.49 -37.66
N GLU A 463 5.93 -7.40 -37.83
CA GLU A 463 5.04 -7.43 -39.00
C GLU A 463 4.25 -6.12 -39.14
N TRP A 464 3.69 -5.63 -38.03
CA TRP A 464 2.94 -4.39 -38.03
C TRP A 464 3.81 -3.18 -38.43
N LEU A 465 5.00 -3.03 -37.84
CA LEU A 465 5.93 -1.92 -38.17
C LEU A 465 6.38 -1.98 -39.63
N LEU A 466 6.71 -3.17 -40.15
CA LEU A 466 7.09 -3.34 -41.55
C LEU A 466 5.93 -2.99 -42.50
N LYS A 467 4.70 -3.37 -42.14
CA LYS A 467 3.49 -3.04 -42.90
C LYS A 467 3.22 -1.53 -42.95
N GLU A 468 3.51 -0.80 -41.88
CA GLU A 468 3.44 0.67 -41.84
C GLU A 468 4.61 1.36 -42.58
N GLY A 469 5.48 0.57 -43.23
CA GLY A 469 6.58 1.07 -44.05
C GLY A 469 7.78 1.56 -43.24
N VAL A 470 7.94 1.07 -42.00
CA VAL A 470 9.17 1.30 -41.24
C VAL A 470 10.33 0.62 -41.96
N PRO A 471 11.37 1.36 -42.37
CA PRO A 471 12.49 0.76 -43.07
C PRO A 471 13.23 -0.20 -42.15
N LEU A 472 13.64 -1.36 -42.70
CA LEU A 472 14.58 -2.28 -42.05
C LEU A 472 15.96 -1.66 -41.81
N HIS A 473 16.23 -0.52 -42.43
CA HIS A 473 17.57 0.04 -42.60
C HIS A 473 17.88 1.03 -41.48
N GLY A 474 19.13 1.03 -41.03
CA GLY A 474 19.59 1.76 -39.83
C GLY A 474 20.77 1.09 -39.14
N SER A 475 21.35 0.06 -39.76
CA SER A 475 22.55 -0.64 -39.31
C SER A 475 23.74 0.32 -39.15
N SER A 476 23.92 1.28 -40.06
CA SER A 476 25.03 2.25 -39.99
C SER A 476 24.88 3.30 -38.87
N CYS A 477 23.66 3.61 -38.42
CA CYS A 477 23.43 4.46 -37.24
C CYS A 477 23.18 3.67 -35.93
N GLY A 478 23.20 2.34 -35.98
CA GLY A 478 22.96 1.46 -34.82
C GLY A 478 21.51 1.40 -34.33
N LEU A 479 20.58 2.09 -35.01
CA LEU A 479 19.16 2.16 -34.64
C LEU A 479 18.32 1.09 -35.34
N GLY A 480 18.81 0.51 -36.44
CA GLY A 480 18.16 -0.64 -37.08
C GLY A 480 18.49 -1.97 -36.39
N PRO A 481 17.68 -3.02 -36.61
CA PRO A 481 18.02 -4.39 -36.27
C PRO A 481 19.37 -4.75 -36.92
N GLY A 482 20.46 -4.68 -36.15
CA GLY A 482 21.80 -4.93 -36.67
C GLY A 482 21.94 -6.38 -37.09
N LEU A 483 22.41 -6.66 -38.31
CA LEU A 483 22.60 -8.03 -38.78
C LEU A 483 23.45 -8.88 -37.82
N GLU A 484 24.37 -8.24 -37.07
CA GLU A 484 25.19 -8.90 -36.05
C GLU A 484 24.38 -9.41 -34.84
N THR A 485 23.31 -8.71 -34.42
CA THR A 485 22.44 -9.21 -33.34
C THR A 485 21.58 -10.39 -33.78
N PHE A 486 21.23 -10.47 -35.07
CA PHE A 486 20.44 -11.58 -35.64
C PHE A 486 21.27 -12.74 -36.16
N GLN A 487 22.60 -12.64 -36.22
CA GLN A 487 23.44 -13.79 -36.61
C GLN A 487 23.31 -14.98 -35.65
N ALA A 488 22.80 -14.76 -34.44
CA ALA A 488 22.49 -15.82 -33.49
C ALA A 488 21.07 -16.42 -33.64
N ASP A 489 20.18 -15.79 -34.41
CA ASP A 489 18.76 -16.15 -34.51
C ASP A 489 18.32 -16.23 -36.00
N GLU A 490 18.58 -17.39 -36.62
CA GLU A 490 18.16 -17.66 -38.01
C GLU A 490 16.64 -17.64 -38.19
N ASP A 491 15.87 -17.94 -37.13
CA ASP A 491 14.41 -17.98 -37.18
C ASP A 491 13.85 -16.57 -37.37
N MET A 492 14.40 -15.57 -36.65
CA MET A 492 14.01 -14.17 -36.82
C MET A 492 14.41 -13.61 -38.20
N LEU A 493 15.56 -13.99 -38.77
CA LEU A 493 15.91 -13.62 -40.15
C LEU A 493 14.92 -14.21 -41.17
N CYS A 494 14.54 -15.47 -40.99
CA CYS A 494 13.52 -16.11 -41.81
C CYS A 494 12.14 -15.44 -41.64
N PHE A 495 11.81 -14.99 -40.44
CA PHE A 495 10.61 -14.20 -40.18
C PHE A 495 10.63 -12.86 -40.91
N LEU A 496 11.70 -12.07 -40.77
CA LEU A 496 11.85 -10.77 -41.44
C LEU A 496 11.79 -10.90 -42.97
N ALA A 497 12.40 -11.95 -43.53
CA ALA A 497 12.32 -12.27 -44.95
C ALA A 497 10.88 -12.55 -45.41
N ARG A 498 10.12 -13.33 -44.63
CA ARG A 498 8.70 -13.59 -44.89
C ARG A 498 7.86 -12.32 -44.77
N ALA A 499 8.06 -11.54 -43.72
CA ALA A 499 7.29 -10.33 -43.45
C ALA A 499 7.51 -9.22 -44.50
N THR A 500 8.72 -9.14 -45.07
CA THR A 500 9.04 -8.15 -46.11
C THR A 500 8.89 -8.67 -47.54
N GLY A 501 8.72 -9.98 -47.72
CA GLY A 501 8.70 -10.61 -49.04
C GLY A 501 10.06 -10.60 -49.76
N LYS A 502 11.16 -10.34 -49.05
CA LYS A 502 12.52 -10.31 -49.59
C LYS A 502 13.31 -11.56 -49.18
N PRO A 503 14.18 -12.11 -50.04
CA PRO A 503 15.02 -13.23 -49.67
C PRO A 503 16.05 -12.83 -48.59
N VAL A 504 16.42 -13.79 -47.73
CA VAL A 504 17.39 -13.58 -46.62
C VAL A 504 18.74 -13.04 -47.13
N ALA A 505 19.14 -13.39 -48.35
CA ALA A 505 20.37 -12.87 -48.97
C ALA A 505 20.31 -11.35 -49.20
N GLU A 506 19.18 -10.82 -49.69
CA GLU A 506 19.00 -9.38 -49.93
C GLU A 506 18.96 -8.60 -48.63
N LEU A 507 18.44 -9.18 -47.54
CA LEU A 507 18.46 -8.53 -46.22
C LEU A 507 19.88 -8.28 -45.70
N LYS A 508 20.86 -9.10 -46.12
CA LYS A 508 22.28 -8.96 -45.72
C LYS A 508 23.03 -7.88 -46.48
N GLU A 509 22.55 -7.48 -47.66
CA GLU A 509 23.21 -6.50 -48.54
C GLU A 509 22.83 -5.04 -48.23
N TYR A 510 21.84 -4.80 -47.36
CA TYR A 510 21.43 -3.46 -46.95
C TYR A 510 22.42 -2.81 -45.97
N GLN A 511 23.42 -2.10 -46.51
CA GLN A 511 24.41 -1.37 -45.72
C GLN A 511 24.19 0.15 -45.63
N GLU A 512 23.42 0.77 -46.52
CA GLU A 512 23.30 2.23 -46.57
C GLU A 512 21.99 2.72 -45.92
N CYS A 513 22.08 3.29 -44.72
CA CYS A 513 20.98 4.06 -44.13
C CYS A 513 20.95 5.46 -44.75
N TRP A 514 19.80 5.92 -45.24
CA TRP A 514 19.66 7.25 -45.85
C TRP A 514 19.86 8.43 -44.86
N HIS A 515 19.93 8.14 -43.57
CA HIS A 515 20.07 9.15 -42.52
C HIS A 515 21.53 9.45 -42.16
N CYS A 516 22.45 8.51 -42.39
CA CYS A 516 23.89 8.65 -42.20
C CYS A 516 24.64 8.19 -43.45
#